data_AF-A0A6P0GL02-F1
#
_entry.id   AF-A0A6P0GL02-F1
#
_cell.length_a   1.000
_cell.length_b   1.000
_cell.length_c   1.000
_cell.angle_alpha   90.00
_cell.angle_beta   90.00
_cell.angle_gamma   90.00
#
_symmetry.space_group_name_H-M   'P 1'
#
loop_
_entity.id
_entity.type
_entity.pdbx_description
1 polymer ?
#
loop_
_entity_poly.entity_id
_entity_poly.type
_entity_poly.pdbx_seq_one_letter_code
_entity_poly.pdbx_strand_id
1 'polypeptide(L)'
;MFAVTRLRVPESEAAEVATAVDGLLAALAARPGWGGGESGRCADDPTLWALVTRWDGVGAYRRALSAAEVKVAGAPVWVHALDEPGAYLPVG
;
A
#
# COMPACT_ATOMS: atom_id res chain seq x y z
N MET A 1 -11.40 7.73 4.78
CA MET A 1 -10.25 8.15 3.94
C MET A 1 -9.70 6.91 3.27
N PHE A 2 -9.22 7.01 2.03
CA PHE A 2 -8.54 5.89 1.39
C PHE A 2 -7.23 6.34 0.75
N ALA A 3 -6.28 5.43 0.64
CA ALA A 3 -5.02 5.65 -0.04
C ALA A 3 -4.88 4.65 -1.19
N VAL A 4 -4.43 5.13 -2.35
CA VAL A 4 -4.01 4.34 -3.49
C VAL A 4 -2.53 4.55 -3.65
N THR A 5 -1.76 3.47 -3.59
CA THR A 5 -0.33 3.50 -3.92
C THR A 5 -0.12 2.69 -5.18
N ARG A 6 0.29 3.37 -6.25
CA ARG A 6 0.70 2.69 -7.49
C ARG A 6 2.17 2.29 -7.39
N LEU A 7 2.45 1.09 -7.88
CA LEU A 7 3.79 0.52 -7.90
C LEU A 7 4.17 0.19 -9.35
N ARG A 8 5.45 0.36 -9.69
CA ARG A 8 6.03 -0.22 -10.90
C ARG A 8 6.97 -1.37 -10.52
N VAL A 9 6.53 -2.57 -10.78
CA VAL A 9 7.16 -3.82 -10.38
C VAL A 9 7.67 -4.54 -11.64
N PRO A 10 8.98 -4.71 -11.81
CA PRO A 10 9.52 -5.53 -12.89
C PRO A 10 9.00 -6.97 -12.80
N GLU A 11 8.73 -7.61 -13.95
CA GLU A 11 8.23 -8.99 -13.96
C GLU A 11 9.16 -9.98 -13.26
N SER A 12 10.47 -9.72 -13.28
CA SER A 12 11.49 -10.51 -12.57
C SER A 12 11.35 -10.47 -11.05
N GLU A 13 10.73 -9.43 -10.49
CA GLU A 13 10.57 -9.22 -9.05
C GLU A 13 9.14 -9.50 -8.57
N ALA A 14 8.21 -9.78 -9.49
CA ALA A 14 6.78 -9.88 -9.22
C ALA A 14 6.43 -10.85 -8.08
N ALA A 15 7.02 -12.04 -8.03
CA ALA A 15 6.71 -13.03 -7.00
C ALA A 15 7.15 -12.57 -5.59
N GLU A 16 8.32 -11.94 -5.50
CA GLU A 16 8.87 -11.44 -4.25
C GLU A 16 8.05 -10.24 -3.75
N VAL A 17 7.72 -9.31 -4.65
CA VAL A 17 6.90 -8.13 -4.33
C VAL A 17 5.47 -8.53 -3.95
N ALA A 18 4.87 -9.55 -4.58
CA ALA A 18 3.57 -10.07 -4.15
C ALA A 18 3.59 -10.51 -2.68
N THR A 19 4.60 -11.29 -2.30
CA THR A 19 4.77 -11.75 -0.91
C THR A 19 5.01 -10.57 0.05
N ALA A 20 5.80 -9.58 -0.37
CA ALA A 20 6.05 -8.38 0.42
C ALA A 20 4.79 -7.52 0.61
N VAL A 21 3.94 -7.41 -0.42
CA VAL A 21 2.65 -6.70 -0.35
C VAL A 21 1.71 -7.38 0.64
N ASP A 22 1.64 -8.72 0.66
CA ASP A 22 0.84 -9.46 1.64
C ASP A 22 1.33 -9.20 3.08
N GLY A 23 2.65 -9.21 3.29
CA GLY A 23 3.26 -8.87 4.57
C GLY A 23 2.98 -7.44 5.01
N LEU A 24 3.04 -6.48 4.09
CA LEU A 24 2.71 -5.09 4.34
C LEU A 24 1.23 -4.91 4.70
N LEU A 25 0.31 -5.55 3.95
CA LEU A 25 -1.12 -5.52 4.24
C LEU A 25 -1.42 -6.09 5.63
N ALA A 26 -0.77 -7.19 6.02
CA ALA A 26 -0.89 -7.76 7.35
C ALA A 26 -0.38 -6.79 8.44
N ALA A 27 0.76 -6.15 8.22
CA ALA A 27 1.33 -5.17 9.16
C ALA A 27 0.41 -3.93 9.31
N LEU A 28 -0.16 -3.44 8.22
CA LEU A 28 -1.12 -2.33 8.22
C LEU A 28 -2.44 -2.71 8.90
N ALA A 29 -2.93 -3.94 8.67
CA ALA A 29 -4.15 -4.44 9.29
C ALA A 29 -4.07 -4.51 10.82
N ALA A 30 -2.87 -4.66 11.37
CA ALA A 30 -2.63 -4.63 12.80
C ALA A 30 -2.56 -3.20 13.40
N ARG A 31 -2.81 -2.13 12.63
CA ARG A 31 -2.71 -0.74 13.09
C ARG A 31 -4.10 -0.17 13.45
N PRO A 32 -4.18 0.68 14.50
CA PRO A 32 -5.43 1.35 14.84
C PRO A 32 -5.99 2.19 13.68
N GLY A 33 -7.31 2.14 13.49
CA GLY A 33 -8.01 2.87 12.43
C GLY A 33 -7.91 2.21 11.05
N TRP A 34 -7.45 0.96 10.95
CA TRP A 34 -7.53 0.16 9.73
C TRP A 34 -8.97 -0.14 9.34
N GLY A 35 -9.33 0.13 8.09
CA GLY A 35 -10.64 -0.19 7.52
C GLY A 35 -10.64 -1.37 6.55
N GLY A 36 -9.46 -1.81 6.09
CA GLY A 36 -9.29 -2.85 5.07
C GLY A 36 -8.38 -2.40 3.94
N GLY A 37 -7.95 -3.35 3.11
CA GLY A 37 -7.11 -3.07 1.96
C GLY A 37 -6.98 -4.27 1.03
N GLU A 38 -6.57 -3.99 -0.19
CA GLU A 38 -6.45 -4.94 -1.29
C GLU A 38 -5.33 -4.51 -2.22
N SER A 39 -4.80 -5.47 -2.99
CA SER A 39 -3.82 -5.21 -4.03
C SER A 39 -4.22 -5.88 -5.33
N GLY A 40 -3.70 -5.36 -6.44
CA GLY A 40 -3.99 -5.89 -7.77
C GLY A 40 -2.97 -5.44 -8.80
N ARG A 41 -2.93 -6.17 -9.92
CA ARG A 41 -2.16 -5.82 -11.11
C ARG A 41 -3.08 -5.17 -12.13
N CYS A 42 -2.58 -4.19 -12.85
CA CYS A 42 -3.27 -3.62 -13.99
C CYS A 42 -3.47 -4.71 -15.06
N ALA A 43 -4.68 -4.81 -15.59
CA ALA A 43 -5.00 -5.80 -16.62
C ALA A 43 -4.26 -5.54 -17.94
N ASP A 44 -3.97 -4.27 -18.22
CA ASP A 44 -3.36 -3.82 -19.48
C ASP A 44 -1.83 -3.65 -19.39
N ASP A 45 -1.27 -3.59 -18.17
CA ASP A 45 0.17 -3.48 -17.92
C ASP A 45 0.54 -4.31 -16.67
N PRO A 46 1.04 -5.54 -16.85
CA PRO A 46 1.40 -6.42 -15.72
C PRO A 46 2.48 -5.87 -14.79
N THR A 47 3.23 -4.85 -15.21
CA THR A 47 4.26 -4.17 -14.40
C THR A 47 3.68 -3.08 -13.51
N LEU A 48 2.43 -2.66 -13.73
CA LEU A 48 1.75 -1.66 -12.92
C LEU A 48 0.80 -2.31 -11.92
N TRP A 49 1.04 -2.02 -10.65
CA TRP A 49 0.27 -2.58 -9.55
C TRP A 49 -0.39 -1.47 -8.74
N ALA A 50 -1.45 -1.80 -8.02
CA ALA A 50 -2.11 -0.89 -7.10
C ALA A 50 -2.29 -1.57 -5.74
N LEU A 51 -2.05 -0.80 -4.68
CA LEU A 51 -2.43 -1.12 -3.30
C LEU A 51 -3.46 -0.09 -2.86
N VAL A 52 -4.66 -0.53 -2.49
CA VAL A 52 -5.73 0.33 -1.97
C VAL A 52 -5.92 0.02 -0.49
N THR A 53 -5.88 1.04 0.36
CA THR A 53 -6.10 0.89 1.80
C THR A 53 -7.10 1.92 2.32
N ARG A 54 -7.90 1.52 3.32
CA ARG A 54 -8.95 2.36 3.92
C ARG A 54 -8.63 2.62 5.38
N TRP A 55 -8.85 3.86 5.81
CA TRP A 55 -8.46 4.34 7.13
C TRP A 55 -9.51 5.27 7.75
N ASP A 56 -9.57 5.24 9.08
CA ASP A 56 -10.28 6.19 9.93
C ASP A 56 -9.55 7.55 9.98
N GLY A 57 -9.51 8.21 8.82
CA GLY A 57 -8.92 9.52 8.63
C GLY A 57 -7.40 9.54 8.41
N VAL A 58 -6.91 10.73 8.08
CA VAL A 58 -5.49 10.96 7.71
C VAL A 58 -4.55 10.72 8.89
N GLY A 59 -4.99 11.04 10.11
CA GLY A 59 -4.20 10.84 11.32
C GLY A 59 -3.89 9.36 11.58
N ALA A 60 -4.88 8.48 11.43
CA ALA A 60 -4.69 7.04 11.58
C ALA A 60 -3.70 6.50 10.53
N TYR A 61 -3.91 6.86 9.26
CA TYR A 61 -3.02 6.49 8.16
C TYR A 61 -1.56 6.91 8.37
N ARG A 62 -1.31 8.18 8.71
CA ARG A 62 0.06 8.69 8.91
C ARG A 62 0.76 8.02 10.10
N ARG A 63 0.03 7.75 11.19
CA ARG A 63 0.58 7.02 12.33
C ARG A 63 0.90 5.57 11.97
N ALA A 64 0.04 4.90 11.20
CA ALA A 64 0.28 3.54 10.72
C ALA A 64 1.56 3.45 9.89
N LEU A 65 1.76 4.34 8.91
CA LEU A 65 2.98 4.39 8.10
C LEU A 65 4.25 4.74 8.90
N SER A 66 4.09 5.37 10.06
CA SER A 66 5.23 5.73 10.92
C SER A 66 5.70 4.58 11.81
N ALA A 67 4.89 3.53 11.99
CA ALA A 67 5.20 2.40 12.85
C ALA A 67 6.41 1.61 12.33
N ALA A 68 7.26 1.13 13.26
CA ALA A 68 8.50 0.44 12.92
C ALA A 68 8.24 -0.83 12.10
N GLU A 69 7.25 -1.63 12.52
CA GLU A 69 6.91 -2.88 11.82
C GLU A 69 6.40 -2.62 10.40
N VAL A 70 5.62 -1.55 10.21
CA VAL A 70 5.11 -1.14 8.89
C VAL A 70 6.23 -0.63 8.00
N LYS A 71 7.21 0.11 8.54
CA LYS A 71 8.38 0.54 7.77
C LYS A 71 9.23 -0.63 7.31
N VAL A 72 9.46 -1.62 8.18
CA VAL A 72 10.22 -2.83 7.84
C VAL A 72 9.48 -3.65 6.78
N ALA A 73 8.19 -3.93 6.97
CA ALA A 73 7.39 -4.66 6.00
C ALA A 73 7.22 -3.90 4.67
N GLY A 74 7.13 -2.57 4.74
CA GLY A 74 6.87 -1.71 3.59
C GLY A 74 8.11 -1.38 2.76
N ALA A 75 9.32 -1.41 3.34
CA ALA A 75 10.56 -1.10 2.62
C ALA A 75 10.71 -1.83 1.26
N PRO A 76 10.52 -3.16 1.16
CA PRO A 76 10.59 -3.86 -0.12
C PRO A 76 9.47 -3.50 -1.10
N VAL A 77 8.35 -2.93 -0.64
CA VAL A 77 7.24 -2.50 -1.51
C VAL A 77 7.43 -1.07 -1.99
N TRP A 78 7.82 -0.16 -1.08
CA TRP A 78 7.90 1.28 -1.32
C TRP A 78 9.03 1.68 -2.27
N VAL A 79 10.04 0.84 -2.47
CA VAL A 79 11.05 1.06 -3.51
C VAL A 79 10.45 1.06 -4.92
N HIS A 80 9.30 0.41 -5.11
CA HIS A 80 8.57 0.38 -6.38
C HIS A 80 7.49 1.47 -6.50
N ALA A 81 7.27 2.28 -5.45
CA ALA A 81 6.18 3.25 -5.44
C ALA A 81 6.41 4.37 -6.46
N LEU A 82 5.34 4.71 -7.17
CA LEU A 82 5.32 5.89 -8.03
C LEU A 82 5.22 7.16 -7.16
N ASP A 83 5.99 8.20 -7.51
CA ASP A 83 5.97 9.49 -6.82
C ASP A 83 4.77 10.32 -7.27
N GLU A 84 3.65 10.17 -6.57
CA GLU A 84 2.41 10.87 -6.88
C GLU A 84 1.47 11.01 -5.66
N PRO A 85 0.50 11.94 -5.72
CA PRO A 85 -0.55 12.03 -4.72
C PRO A 85 -1.43 10.77 -4.71
N GLY A 86 -1.50 10.11 -3.55
CA GLY A 86 -2.27 8.86 -3.40
C GLY A 86 -3.30 8.86 -2.27
N ALA A 87 -3.48 9.94 -1.52
CA ALA A 87 -4.39 9.98 -0.36
C ALA A 87 -5.66 10.80 -0.65
N TYR A 88 -6.82 10.17 -0.45
CA TYR A 88 -8.12 10.72 -0.82
C TYR A 88 -9.08 10.79 0.37
N LEU A 89 -9.80 11.91 0.44
CA LEU A 89 -10.87 12.13 1.40
C LEU A 89 -12.23 11.87 0.74
N PRO A 90 -13.27 11.52 1.51
CA PRO A 90 -14.63 11.48 0.99
C PRO A 90 -14.99 12.80 0.32
N VAL A 91 -15.65 12.71 -0.83
CA VAL A 91 -16.38 13.85 -1.38
C VAL A 91 -17.58 14.09 -0.47
N GLY A 92 -17.80 15.36 -0.10
CA GLY A 92 -18.88 15.76 0.82
C GLY A 92 -20.26 15.38 0.32
#